data_AF-A0A3Q3L4N8-F1
#
_entry.id   AF-A0A3Q3L4N8-F1
#
_cell.length_a   1.000
_cell.length_b   1.000
_cell.length_c   1.000
_cell.angle_alpha   90.00
_cell.angle_beta   90.00
_cell.angle_gamma   90.00
#
_symmetry.space_group_name_H-M   'P 1'
#
loop_
_entity.id
_entity.type
_entity.pdbx_description
1 polymer ?
#
loop_
_entity_poly.entity_id
_entity_poly.type
_entity_poly.pdbx_seq_one_letter_code
_entity_poly.pdbx_strand_id
1 'polypeptide(L)'
;MILRPLHSSNQLNQSSKWDSRQHSSEGPTDAYGELEFAGFLRLSCDTPPQIVYNLMTQRWGLPSPNLVVSVVGGEGPEKIKPWVRDVIRNGLVRAAQSTGAWILTGGLREGVARCVCEAVRDHGAAAPALTQKKVIALGVAPWGLVHNRQQLVNAQVTRM
;
A
#
# COMPACT_ATOMS: atom_id res chain seq x y z
N MET A 1 -8.48 1.99 -12.99
CA MET A 1 -7.86 1.23 -14.08
C MET A 1 -6.44 0.81 -13.69
N ILE A 2 -5.80 -0.04 -14.49
CA ILE A 2 -4.38 -0.44 -14.41
C ILE A 2 -3.73 -0.30 -15.79
N LEU A 3 -2.44 0.03 -15.85
CA LEU A 3 -1.68 0.02 -17.09
C LEU A 3 -1.22 -1.40 -17.45
N ARG A 4 -1.46 -1.81 -18.70
CA ARG A 4 -0.99 -3.07 -19.29
C ARG A 4 -0.07 -2.77 -20.48
N PRO A 5 1.09 -3.43 -20.62
CA PRO A 5 1.94 -3.27 -21.80
C PRO A 5 1.19 -3.62 -23.08
N LEU A 6 1.41 -2.85 -24.15
CA LEU A 6 0.89 -3.20 -25.48
C LEU A 6 1.57 -4.49 -25.98
N HIS A 7 0.80 -5.44 -26.52
CA HIS A 7 1.37 -6.60 -27.21
C HIS A 7 1.87 -6.15 -28.59
N SER A 8 3.20 -6.16 -28.78
CA SER A 8 3.83 -5.83 -30.05
C SER A 8 3.42 -6.84 -31.13
N SER A 9 2.49 -6.46 -32.00
CA SER A 9 2.28 -7.13 -33.29
C SER A 9 3.20 -6.42 -34.29
N ASN A 10 4.28 -7.12 -34.69
CA ASN A 10 5.21 -6.79 -35.78
C ASN A 10 5.45 -5.30 -36.06
N GLN A 11 6.52 -4.71 -35.49
CA GLN A 11 7.31 -3.70 -36.21
C GLN A 11 8.81 -3.81 -35.86
N LEU A 12 9.58 -4.19 -36.88
CA LEU A 12 11.02 -3.95 -36.99
C LEU A 12 11.25 -2.43 -37.11
N ASN A 13 11.52 -1.71 -36.02
CA ASN A 13 12.52 -0.63 -36.02
C ASN A 13 12.76 0.02 -34.64
N GLN A 14 14.05 0.17 -34.34
CA GLN A 14 14.71 1.13 -33.43
C GLN A 14 14.57 0.98 -31.91
N SER A 15 15.74 1.15 -31.28
CA SER A 15 16.03 1.18 -29.85
C SER A 15 15.38 2.38 -29.14
N SER A 16 14.06 2.48 -29.13
CA SER A 16 13.36 3.51 -28.34
C SER A 16 13.30 3.10 -26.87
N LYS A 17 13.69 4.01 -25.98
CA LYS A 17 13.55 3.86 -24.52
C LYS A 17 12.07 3.65 -24.20
N TRP A 18 11.74 2.61 -23.42
CA TRP A 18 10.36 2.34 -23.01
C TRP A 18 9.78 3.53 -22.22
N ASP A 19 8.55 3.91 -22.56
CA ASP A 19 7.76 4.95 -21.91
C ASP A 19 6.36 4.42 -21.60
N SER A 20 5.98 4.43 -20.32
CA SER A 20 4.65 4.02 -19.84
C SER A 20 3.50 4.69 -20.59
N ARG A 21 3.59 5.97 -20.94
CA ARG A 21 2.49 6.71 -21.57
C ARG A 21 2.26 6.32 -23.02
N GLN A 22 3.30 5.83 -23.69
CA GLN A 22 3.27 5.47 -25.11
C GLN A 22 3.14 3.96 -25.33
N HIS A 23 3.58 3.16 -24.36
CA HIS A 23 3.71 1.70 -24.50
C HIS A 23 2.79 0.91 -23.56
N SER A 24 1.80 1.56 -22.96
CA SER A 24 0.79 0.89 -22.14
C SER A 24 -0.64 1.34 -22.47
N SER A 25 -1.61 0.52 -22.09
CA SER A 25 -3.05 0.78 -22.24
C SER A 25 -3.74 0.61 -20.89
N GLU A 26 -4.81 1.36 -20.66
CA GLU A 26 -5.62 1.22 -19.46
C GLU A 26 -6.62 0.06 -19.58
N GLY A 27 -6.74 -0.73 -18.51
CA GLY A 27 -7.79 -1.75 -18.36
C GLY A 27 -8.41 -1.73 -16.95
N PRO A 28 -9.53 -2.43 -16.74
CA PRO A 28 -10.07 -2.63 -15.39
C PRO A 28 -9.04 -3.34 -14.49
N THR A 29 -9.08 -3.02 -13.20
CA THR A 29 -8.22 -3.72 -12.23
C THR A 29 -8.78 -5.12 -11.98
N ASP A 30 -7.89 -6.10 -11.94
CA ASP A 30 -8.17 -7.52 -11.70
C ASP A 30 -7.57 -7.97 -10.35
N ALA A 31 -6.97 -7.06 -9.58
CA ALA A 31 -6.26 -7.35 -8.34
C ALA A 31 -6.74 -6.43 -7.22
N TYR A 32 -7.75 -6.90 -6.49
CA TYR A 32 -8.32 -6.26 -5.31
C TYR A 32 -8.97 -7.32 -4.42
N GLY A 33 -9.09 -7.05 -3.12
CA GLY A 33 -9.76 -7.95 -2.19
C GLY A 33 -9.27 -7.80 -0.76
N GLU A 34 -9.58 -8.81 0.05
CA GLU A 34 -9.12 -8.93 1.42
C GLU A 34 -8.12 -10.08 1.54
N LEU A 35 -7.03 -9.82 2.27
CA LEU A 35 -6.15 -10.81 2.85
C LEU A 35 -6.53 -10.99 4.32
N GLU A 36 -6.11 -12.09 4.94
CA GLU A 36 -6.45 -12.45 6.34
C GLU A 36 -6.32 -11.28 7.35
N PHE A 37 -5.46 -10.29 7.08
CA PHE A 37 -5.19 -9.17 7.97
C PHE A 37 -5.32 -7.77 7.33
N ALA A 38 -5.67 -7.65 6.05
CA ALA A 38 -5.71 -6.35 5.35
C ALA A 38 -6.49 -6.37 4.02
N GLY A 39 -7.15 -5.26 3.68
CA GLY A 39 -7.63 -5.00 2.32
C GLY A 39 -6.50 -4.54 1.39
N PHE A 40 -6.61 -4.84 0.10
CA PHE A 40 -5.67 -4.37 -0.93
C PHE A 40 -6.37 -3.97 -2.23
N LEU A 41 -5.71 -3.11 -3.00
CA LEU A 41 -6.15 -2.66 -4.32
C LEU A 41 -4.95 -2.30 -5.19
N ARG A 42 -4.91 -2.85 -6.40
CA ARG A 42 -3.97 -2.43 -7.44
C ARG A 42 -4.55 -1.26 -8.23
N LEU A 43 -3.76 -0.20 -8.36
CA LEU A 43 -4.09 1.03 -9.06
C LEU A 43 -3.07 1.36 -10.15
N SER A 44 -3.52 2.09 -11.17
CA SER A 44 -2.63 2.78 -12.11
C SER A 44 -1.91 3.94 -11.45
N CYS A 45 -0.69 4.25 -11.88
CA CYS A 45 0.13 5.33 -11.32
C CYS A 45 -0.42 6.74 -11.58
N ASP A 46 -1.31 6.89 -12.56
CA ASP A 46 -1.99 8.14 -12.93
C ASP A 46 -3.41 8.24 -12.35
N THR A 47 -3.84 7.26 -11.54
CA THR A 47 -5.16 7.31 -10.89
C THR A 47 -5.25 8.59 -10.03
N PRO A 48 -6.24 9.47 -10.24
CA PRO A 48 -6.39 10.69 -9.45
C PRO A 48 -6.48 10.39 -7.95
N PRO A 49 -5.70 11.06 -7.09
CA PRO A 49 -5.68 10.80 -5.65
C PRO A 49 -7.06 10.93 -4.97
N GLN A 50 -7.93 11.82 -5.49
CA GLN A 50 -9.30 11.98 -5.00
C GLN A 50 -10.12 10.69 -5.10
N ILE A 51 -9.93 9.91 -6.17
CA ILE A 51 -10.61 8.62 -6.35
C ILE A 51 -10.15 7.63 -5.29
N VAL A 52 -8.83 7.60 -5.00
CA VAL A 52 -8.25 6.74 -3.97
C VAL A 52 -8.77 7.14 -2.58
N TYR A 53 -8.81 8.43 -2.28
CA TYR A 53 -9.35 8.94 -1.02
C TYR A 53 -10.83 8.60 -0.82
N ASN A 54 -11.65 8.80 -1.86
CA ASN A 54 -13.07 8.44 -1.82
C ASN A 54 -13.25 6.93 -1.63
N LEU A 55 -12.43 6.11 -2.28
CA LEU A 55 -12.46 4.66 -2.08
C LEU A 55 -12.15 4.28 -0.63
N MET A 56 -11.07 4.82 -0.07
CA MET A 56 -10.67 4.54 1.32
C MET A 56 -11.76 4.95 2.32
N THR A 57 -12.38 6.11 2.14
CA THR A 57 -13.34 6.65 3.11
C THR A 57 -14.76 6.11 2.90
N GLN A 58 -15.22 6.00 1.66
CA GLN A 58 -16.61 5.62 1.35
C GLN A 58 -16.79 4.12 1.13
N ARG A 59 -15.78 3.42 0.60
CA ARG A 59 -15.88 1.98 0.27
C ARG A 59 -15.24 1.10 1.33
N TRP A 60 -14.09 1.49 1.86
CA TRP A 60 -13.45 0.78 2.98
C TRP A 60 -13.88 1.30 4.35
N GLY A 61 -14.66 2.40 4.40
CA GLY A 61 -15.18 2.93 5.65
C GLY A 61 -14.11 3.50 6.59
N LEU A 62 -12.94 3.87 6.07
CA LEU A 62 -11.90 4.49 6.90
C LEU A 62 -12.36 5.89 7.33
N PRO A 63 -12.33 6.22 8.63
CA PRO A 63 -12.63 7.57 9.08
C PRO A 63 -11.61 8.55 8.49
N SER A 64 -12.09 9.72 8.09
CA SER A 64 -11.21 10.79 7.62
C SER A 64 -10.16 11.12 8.67
N PRO A 65 -8.87 11.20 8.28
CA PRO A 65 -7.80 11.49 9.22
C PRO A 65 -7.82 12.98 9.61
N ASN A 66 -7.50 13.26 10.88
CA ASN A 66 -7.17 14.62 11.32
C ASN A 66 -5.72 14.99 10.99
N LEU A 67 -4.87 14.00 10.72
CA LEU A 67 -3.46 14.12 10.39
C LEU A 67 -3.01 12.90 9.58
N VAL A 68 -2.10 13.11 8.64
CA VAL A 68 -1.43 12.03 7.91
C VAL A 68 0.07 12.11 8.18
N VAL A 69 0.65 11.02 8.67
CA VAL A 69 2.09 10.91 8.92
C VAL A 69 2.69 9.94 7.91
N SER A 70 3.54 10.44 7.01
CA SER A 70 4.28 9.61 6.06
C SER A 70 5.61 9.20 6.67
N VAL A 71 5.84 7.89 6.80
CA VAL A 71 7.08 7.32 7.31
C VAL A 71 7.84 6.68 6.16
N VAL A 72 8.92 7.35 5.77
CA VAL A 72 9.83 6.93 4.71
C VAL A 72 11.20 6.64 5.33
N GLY A 73 11.84 5.57 4.91
CA GLY A 73 13.18 5.18 5.35
C GLY A 73 13.86 4.32 4.31
N GLY A 74 15.15 4.03 4.53
CA GLY A 74 15.95 3.25 3.60
C GLY A 74 15.35 1.86 3.31
N GLU A 75 15.47 1.45 2.05
CA GLU A 75 15.16 0.10 1.57
C GLU A 75 16.38 -0.81 1.84
N GLY A 76 16.14 -2.11 2.09
CA GLY A 76 17.21 -3.09 2.29
C GLY A 76 17.37 -3.67 3.70
N PRO A 77 18.34 -4.59 3.87
CA PRO A 77 18.45 -5.46 5.05
C PRO A 77 19.12 -4.80 6.27
N GLU A 78 19.37 -3.49 6.24
CA GLU A 78 20.02 -2.80 7.36
C GLU A 78 19.21 -2.98 8.64
N LYS A 79 19.92 -3.38 9.71
CA LYS A 79 19.30 -3.60 11.02
C LYS A 79 18.88 -2.26 11.60
N ILE A 80 17.58 -2.00 11.61
CA ILE A 80 16.99 -0.88 12.34
C ILE A 80 17.46 -0.92 13.79
N LYS A 81 18.02 0.22 14.25
CA LYS A 81 18.53 0.38 15.61
C LYS A 81 17.38 0.17 16.62
N PRO A 82 17.62 -0.50 17.76
CA PRO A 82 16.58 -0.78 18.75
C PRO A 82 15.80 0.46 19.21
N TRP A 83 16.48 1.59 19.41
CA TRP A 83 15.85 2.85 19.83
C TRP A 83 14.85 3.39 18.79
N VAL A 84 15.08 3.17 17.48
CA VAL A 84 14.15 3.58 16.43
C VAL A 84 12.86 2.76 16.52
N ARG A 85 12.97 1.46 16.79
CA ARG A 85 11.81 0.60 17.01
C ARG A 85 10.99 1.06 18.21
N ASP A 86 11.68 1.45 19.28
CA ASP A 86 11.04 1.95 20.49
C ASP A 86 10.29 3.27 20.24
N VAL A 87 10.92 4.22 19.55
CA VAL A 87 10.26 5.49 19.14
C VAL A 87 9.04 5.24 18.25
N ILE A 88 9.13 4.29 17.30
CA ILE A 88 7.99 3.93 16.44
C ILE A 88 6.85 3.33 17.29
N ARG A 89 7.16 2.33 18.14
CA ARG A 89 6.15 1.61 18.92
C ARG A 89 5.50 2.48 20.00
N ASN A 90 6.32 3.17 20.79
CA ASN A 90 5.84 3.91 21.96
C ASN A 90 5.54 5.37 21.68
N GLY A 91 6.14 5.96 20.64
CA GLY A 91 5.84 7.32 20.19
C GLY A 91 4.79 7.32 19.09
N LEU A 92 5.19 6.94 17.87
CA LEU A 92 4.36 7.12 16.67
C LEU A 92 3.02 6.37 16.76
N VAL A 93 3.02 5.08 17.06
CA VAL A 93 1.79 4.26 17.06
C VAL A 93 0.80 4.75 18.12
N ARG A 94 1.28 5.10 19.32
CA ARG A 94 0.43 5.65 20.38
C ARG A 94 -0.13 7.04 20.02
N ALA A 95 0.69 7.90 19.43
CA ALA A 95 0.24 9.22 18.99
C ALA A 95 -0.84 9.13 17.88
N ALA A 96 -0.62 8.24 16.90
CA ALA A 96 -1.59 7.99 15.84
C ALA A 96 -2.93 7.47 16.37
N GLN A 97 -2.90 6.55 17.34
CA GLN A 97 -4.10 6.07 18.02
C GLN A 97 -4.88 7.20 18.71
N SER A 98 -4.18 8.03 19.49
CA SER A 98 -4.80 9.10 20.28
C SER A 98 -5.52 10.12 19.39
N THR A 99 -4.85 10.53 18.31
CA THR A 99 -5.29 11.59 17.39
C THR A 99 -6.23 11.11 16.28
N GLY A 100 -6.25 9.81 16.00
CA GLY A 100 -6.91 9.28 14.80
C GLY A 100 -6.14 9.60 13.51
N ALA A 101 -4.81 9.72 13.60
CA ALA A 101 -3.97 9.96 12.43
C ALA A 101 -3.82 8.70 11.58
N TRP A 102 -3.67 8.88 10.27
CA TRP A 102 -3.24 7.80 9.38
C TRP A 102 -1.72 7.76 9.32
N ILE A 103 -1.17 6.54 9.30
CA ILE A 103 0.26 6.30 9.05
C ILE A 103 0.40 5.79 7.62
N LEU A 104 1.13 6.52 6.76
CA LEU A 104 1.50 6.07 5.41
C LEU A 104 2.92 5.51 5.42
N THR A 105 3.14 4.37 4.76
CA THR A 105 4.48 3.75 4.64
C THR A 105 4.64 2.90 3.37
N GLY A 106 5.84 2.41 3.08
CA GLY A 106 6.21 1.75 1.82
C GLY A 106 5.58 0.38 1.52
N GLY A 107 4.74 -0.17 2.39
CA GLY A 107 3.95 -1.39 2.15
C GLY A 107 4.73 -2.71 1.96
N LEU A 108 6.04 -2.66 1.72
CA LEU A 108 6.92 -3.82 1.63
C LEU A 108 7.48 -4.21 3.01
N ARG A 109 7.81 -5.50 3.18
CA ARG A 109 8.28 -6.07 4.45
C ARG A 109 9.79 -5.86 4.65
N GLU A 110 10.24 -4.62 4.52
CA GLU A 110 11.64 -4.24 4.67
C GLU A 110 11.79 -2.88 5.36
N GLY A 111 13.03 -2.60 5.79
CA GLY A 111 13.40 -1.32 6.39
C GLY A 111 12.41 -0.82 7.44
N VAL A 112 12.14 0.48 7.41
CA VAL A 112 11.29 1.17 8.41
C VAL A 112 9.82 0.74 8.28
N ALA A 113 9.35 0.47 7.06
CA ALA A 113 7.99 0.03 6.81
C ALA A 113 7.65 -1.25 7.58
N ARG A 114 8.57 -2.23 7.60
CA ARG A 114 8.43 -3.44 8.42
C ARG A 114 8.26 -3.12 9.91
N CYS A 115 9.09 -2.24 10.47
CA CYS A 115 9.02 -1.90 11.89
C CYS A 115 7.72 -1.17 12.26
N VAL A 116 7.23 -0.28 11.38
CA VAL A 116 5.92 0.36 11.55
C VAL A 116 4.81 -0.69 11.57
N CYS A 117 4.76 -1.58 10.58
CA CYS A 117 3.71 -2.60 10.49
C CYS A 117 3.76 -3.60 11.66
N GLU A 118 4.95 -4.02 12.09
CA GLU A 118 5.11 -4.86 13.29
C GLU A 118 4.59 -4.13 14.54
N ALA A 119 4.95 -2.85 14.73
CA ALA A 119 4.49 -2.08 15.87
C ALA A 119 2.96 -1.87 15.88
N VAL A 120 2.34 -1.60 14.73
CA VAL A 120 0.89 -1.46 14.59
C VAL A 120 0.17 -2.78 14.90
N ARG A 121 0.68 -3.90 14.37
CA ARG A 121 0.12 -5.23 14.65
C ARG A 121 0.23 -5.59 16.13
N ASP A 122 1.41 -5.42 16.71
CA ASP A 122 1.66 -5.75 18.12
C ASP A 122 0.79 -4.88 19.05
N HIS A 123 0.59 -3.60 18.71
CA HIS A 123 -0.31 -2.70 19.43
C HIS A 123 -1.77 -3.13 19.34
N GLY A 124 -2.22 -3.56 18.16
CA GLY A 124 -3.57 -4.10 17.97
C GLY A 124 -3.82 -5.39 18.75
N ALA A 125 -2.84 -6.29 18.82
CA ALA A 125 -2.94 -7.55 19.57
C ALA A 125 -2.96 -7.34 21.10
N ALA A 126 -2.33 -6.28 21.58
CA ALA A 126 -2.28 -5.93 23.01
C ALA A 126 -3.49 -5.09 23.46
N ALA A 127 -4.27 -4.52 22.54
CA ALA A 127 -5.39 -3.64 22.86
C ALA A 127 -6.60 -4.44 23.39
N PRO A 128 -7.22 -4.03 24.52
CA PRO A 128 -8.47 -4.62 24.97
C PRO A 128 -9.57 -4.50 23.92
N ALA A 129 -10.36 -5.56 23.73
CA ALA A 129 -11.37 -5.67 22.67
C ALA A 129 -12.48 -4.59 22.70
N LEU A 130 -12.60 -3.80 23.77
CA LEU A 130 -13.81 -3.04 24.07
C LEU A 130 -13.76 -1.52 23.86
N THR A 131 -12.62 -0.84 23.69
CA THR A 131 -12.66 0.66 23.73
C THR A 131 -11.59 1.45 22.97
N GLN A 132 -10.65 0.84 22.26
CA GLN A 132 -9.55 1.61 21.67
C GLN A 132 -9.73 1.92 20.17
N LYS A 133 -9.54 3.20 19.82
CA LYS A 133 -9.39 3.66 18.43
C LYS A 133 -8.32 2.81 17.73
N LYS A 134 -8.68 2.18 16.61
CA LYS A 134 -7.74 1.36 15.83
C LYS A 134 -6.78 2.28 15.09
N VAL A 135 -5.48 1.95 15.14
CA VAL A 135 -4.47 2.65 14.32
C VAL A 135 -4.68 2.26 12.87
N ILE A 136 -4.74 3.26 11.98
CA ILE A 136 -4.87 3.05 10.53
C ILE A 136 -3.50 3.22 9.91
N ALA A 137 -2.97 2.14 9.36
CA ALA A 137 -1.72 2.13 8.60
C ALA A 137 -2.01 1.77 7.14
N LEU A 138 -1.49 2.57 6.22
CA LEU A 138 -1.66 2.43 4.78
C LEU A 138 -0.31 2.16 4.14
N GLY A 139 -0.20 1.02 3.44
CA GLY A 139 0.98 0.63 2.70
C GLY A 139 0.85 0.96 1.22
N VAL A 140 1.82 1.70 0.66
CA VAL A 140 1.92 1.97 -0.77
C VAL A 140 3.16 1.31 -1.32
N ALA A 141 2.98 0.23 -2.07
CA ALA A 141 4.08 -0.57 -2.62
C ALA A 141 4.03 -0.63 -4.15
N PRO A 142 5.18 -0.56 -4.84
CA PRO A 142 5.24 -0.83 -6.27
C PRO A 142 4.80 -2.27 -6.56
N TRP A 143 3.78 -2.45 -7.41
CA TRP A 143 3.25 -3.78 -7.75
C TRP A 143 4.32 -4.75 -8.27
N GLY A 144 5.32 -4.23 -9.01
CA GLY A 144 6.42 -5.03 -9.54
C GLY A 144 7.30 -5.68 -8.47
N LEU A 145 7.35 -5.11 -7.26
CA LEU A 145 8.14 -5.60 -6.12
C LEU A 145 7.33 -6.50 -5.18
N VAL A 146 6.02 -6.62 -5.37
CA VAL A 146 5.18 -7.53 -4.58
C VAL A 146 5.49 -8.97 -4.96
N HIS A 147 5.98 -9.75 -3.99
CA HIS A 147 6.25 -11.17 -4.17
C HIS A 147 4.95 -11.96 -4.30
N ASN A 148 4.94 -13.00 -5.14
CA ASN A 148 3.75 -13.82 -5.45
C ASN A 148 2.51 -13.03 -5.90
N ARG A 149 2.71 -11.83 -6.48
CA ARG A 149 1.61 -10.95 -6.94
C ARG A 149 0.62 -11.62 -7.89
N GLN A 150 1.02 -12.69 -8.57
CA GLN A 150 0.16 -13.48 -9.45
C GLN A 150 -1.01 -14.13 -8.69
N GLN A 151 -0.83 -14.46 -7.42
CA GLN A 151 -1.90 -15.03 -6.56
C GLN A 151 -2.95 -13.98 -6.18
N LEU A 152 -2.62 -12.70 -6.30
CA LEU A 152 -3.50 -11.57 -5.99
C LEU A 152 -4.31 -11.12 -7.21
N VAL A 153 -4.07 -11.71 -8.39
CA VAL A 153 -4.78 -11.41 -9.64
C VAL A 153 -5.93 -12.41 -9.80
N ASN A 154 -7.15 -11.90 -9.89
CA ASN A 154 -8.33 -12.68 -10.17
C ASN A 154 -8.58 -12.77 -11.68
N ALA A 155 -8.25 -13.93 -12.26
CA ALA A 155 -8.40 -14.18 -13.70
C ALA A 155 -9.86 -14.05 -14.20
N GLN A 156 -10.86 -14.24 -13.32
CA GLN A 156 -12.28 -14.17 -13.71
C GLN A 156 -12.78 -12.74 -13.98
N VAL A 157 -12.06 -11.72 -13.51
CA VAL A 157 -12.39 -10.30 -13.75
C VAL A 157 -11.93 -9.85 -15.15
N THR A 158 -11.14 -10.67 -15.87
CA THR A 158 -10.57 -10.32 -17.18
C THR A 158 -11.50 -10.66 -18.37
N ARG A 159 -12.72 -11.18 -18.14
CA ARG A 159 -13.64 -11.67 -19.18
C ARG A 159 -14.89 -10.80 -19.41
N MET A 160 -14.87 -9.52 -19.04
CA MET A 160 -15.93 -8.57 -19.43
C MET A 160 -15.48 -7.68 -20.58
#